data_AF-A0A2V2DMW4-F1
#
_entry.id   AF-A0A2V2DMW4-F1
#
_cell.length_a   1.000
_cell.length_b   1.000
_cell.length_c   1.000
_cell.angle_alpha   90.00
_cell.angle_beta   90.00
_cell.angle_gamma   90.00
#
_symmetry.space_group_name_H-M   'P 1'
#
loop_
_entity.id
_entity.type
_entity.pdbx_description
1 polymer ?
#
loop_
_entity_poly.entity_id
_entity_poly.type
_entity_poly.pdbx_seq_one_letter_code
_entity_poly.pdbx_strand_id
1 'polypeptide(L)'
;MSADGFESYSELDALGRCGAAYASVGPETMPTEDRGEIGSVKPSGWQSVKYDIVDGKYLYNRCHLIGYQLTAENANEKNLITGTRYLNIEGMLPFENMVADYVKETGNHVMYRVTPIFEGDNLVASGVLMEGKSVEDDGEGILYCVYCYNVQPGISIDYATGASYLDSTSASQADTQEYGTEATYILNRNSKKFHAPSCSSAEDISETNREEYTGSRQDLINQGYEPCGRCNP
;
A
#
# COMPACT_ATOMS: atom_id res chain seq x y z
N MET A 1 27.93 5.69 -3.03
CA MET A 1 27.11 4.49 -2.82
C MET A 1 27.73 3.41 -3.71
N SER A 2 27.92 2.17 -3.24
CA SER A 2 28.49 1.11 -4.08
C SER A 2 27.39 0.51 -4.96
N ALA A 3 27.76 0.09 -6.17
CA ALA A 3 26.87 -0.55 -7.14
C ALA A 3 26.89 -2.08 -7.00
N ASP A 4 27.08 -2.56 -5.75
CA ASP A 4 27.03 -3.98 -5.44
C ASP A 4 25.78 -4.23 -4.59
N GLY A 5 25.04 -5.27 -4.94
CA GLY A 5 23.89 -5.75 -4.19
C GLY A 5 24.29 -6.27 -2.82
N PHE A 6 23.52 -5.90 -1.80
CA PHE A 6 23.68 -6.43 -0.45
C PHE A 6 22.38 -6.30 0.35
N GLU A 7 22.34 -7.01 1.47
CA GLU A 7 21.24 -6.98 2.43
C GLU A 7 21.78 -6.94 3.86
N SER A 8 21.06 -6.26 4.74
CA SER A 8 21.38 -6.17 6.16
C SER A 8 20.09 -6.09 6.96
N TYR A 9 19.95 -7.00 7.92
CA TYR A 9 18.81 -7.09 8.81
C TYR A 9 19.28 -6.89 10.24
N SER A 10 18.66 -5.95 10.96
CA SER A 10 18.97 -5.73 12.37
C SER A 10 18.68 -6.98 13.21
N GLU A 11 19.46 -7.17 14.28
CA GLU A 11 19.07 -8.14 15.31
C GLU A 11 17.70 -7.79 15.89
N LEU A 12 16.98 -8.82 16.33
CA LEU A 12 15.76 -8.60 17.11
C LEU A 12 16.10 -7.89 18.41
N ASP A 13 15.25 -6.98 18.84
CA ASP A 13 15.43 -6.30 20.12
C ASP A 13 15.05 -7.21 21.31
N ALA A 14 15.14 -6.69 22.53
CA ALA A 14 14.86 -7.43 23.76
C ALA A 14 13.40 -7.93 23.87
N LEU A 15 12.47 -7.39 23.08
CA LEU A 15 11.07 -7.81 23.00
C LEU A 15 10.82 -8.74 21.80
N GLY A 16 11.87 -9.13 21.08
CA GLY A 16 11.79 -9.98 19.88
C GLY A 16 11.27 -9.23 18.65
N ARG A 17 11.37 -7.90 18.63
CA ARG A 17 10.86 -7.06 17.54
C ARG A 17 11.94 -6.86 16.47
N CYS A 18 11.54 -6.81 15.21
CA CYS A 18 12.46 -6.49 14.12
C CYS A 18 12.97 -5.05 14.25
N GLY A 19 14.25 -4.84 13.96
CA GLY A 19 14.82 -3.51 13.72
C GLY A 19 14.76 -3.12 12.24
N ALA A 20 15.56 -2.11 11.86
CA ALA A 20 15.64 -1.68 10.47
C ALA A 20 16.25 -2.77 9.57
N ALA A 21 15.73 -2.87 8.35
CA ALA A 21 16.29 -3.65 7.26
C ALA A 21 16.78 -2.70 6.16
N TYR A 22 17.93 -3.01 5.57
CA TYR A 22 18.60 -2.18 4.57
C TYR A 22 19.15 -3.04 3.44
N ALA A 23 19.02 -2.57 2.19
CA ALA A 23 19.57 -3.25 1.03
C ALA A 23 20.06 -2.26 -0.02
N SER A 24 21.05 -2.69 -0.81
CA SER A 24 21.26 -2.21 -2.17
C SER A 24 20.54 -3.21 -3.08
N VAL A 25 19.33 -2.88 -3.52
CA VAL A 25 18.52 -3.76 -4.35
C VAL A 25 19.01 -3.63 -5.78
N GLY A 26 19.38 -4.76 -6.40
CA GLY A 26 19.89 -4.83 -7.77
C GLY A 26 19.49 -6.13 -8.45
N PRO A 27 19.84 -6.34 -9.73
CA PRO A 27 19.48 -7.57 -10.47
C PRO A 27 19.93 -8.86 -9.77
N GLU A 28 21.05 -8.82 -9.06
CA GLU A 28 21.64 -9.95 -8.35
C GLU A 28 20.96 -10.29 -7.01
N THR A 29 20.21 -9.35 -6.42
CA THR A 29 19.46 -9.60 -5.18
C THR A 29 18.08 -10.18 -5.48
N MET A 30 17.56 -10.01 -6.70
CA MET A 30 16.23 -10.46 -7.06
C MET A 30 16.13 -12.00 -7.15
N PRO A 31 14.95 -12.57 -6.81
CA PRO A 31 14.77 -14.01 -6.80
C PRO A 31 14.86 -14.62 -8.19
N THR A 32 15.53 -15.78 -8.27
CA THR A 32 15.59 -16.66 -9.45
C THR A 32 14.70 -17.89 -9.31
N GLU A 33 14.10 -18.09 -8.13
CA GLU A 33 13.24 -19.21 -7.77
C GLU A 33 11.88 -18.71 -7.27
N ASP A 34 10.93 -19.64 -7.10
CA ASP A 34 9.64 -19.32 -6.51
C ASP A 34 9.73 -19.16 -4.98
N ARG A 35 8.89 -18.27 -4.44
CA ARG A 35 8.81 -18.03 -2.99
C ARG A 35 8.36 -19.28 -2.24
N GLY A 36 9.15 -19.70 -1.24
CA GLY A 36 8.80 -20.81 -0.36
C GLY A 36 7.87 -20.44 0.80
N GLU A 37 7.54 -21.41 1.65
CA GLU A 37 6.68 -21.19 2.82
C GLU A 37 7.39 -20.41 3.94
N ILE A 38 6.63 -19.53 4.61
CA ILE A 38 7.11 -18.74 5.76
C ILE A 38 6.25 -18.94 7.02
N GLY A 39 5.33 -19.91 7.01
CA GLY A 39 4.32 -20.09 8.05
C GLY A 39 4.88 -20.42 9.45
N SER A 40 6.11 -20.92 9.54
CA SER A 40 6.79 -21.23 10.80
C SER A 40 7.14 -19.99 11.61
N VAL A 41 7.43 -18.87 10.95
CA VAL A 41 7.84 -17.62 11.60
C VAL A 41 6.64 -16.99 12.31
N LYS A 42 6.83 -16.54 13.56
CA LYS A 42 5.82 -15.83 14.34
C LYS A 42 6.45 -14.56 14.91
N PRO A 43 6.29 -13.41 14.24
CA PRO A 43 6.84 -12.15 14.71
C PRO A 43 6.29 -11.72 16.07
N SER A 44 6.89 -10.69 16.67
CA SER A 44 6.35 -10.05 17.86
C SER A 44 4.86 -9.67 17.67
N GLY A 45 4.04 -9.92 18.69
CA GLY A 45 2.62 -9.60 18.67
C GLY A 45 1.77 -10.45 17.71
N TRP A 46 2.31 -11.55 17.15
CA TRP A 46 1.60 -12.37 16.17
C TRP A 46 0.29 -12.95 16.70
N GLN A 47 -0.80 -12.73 15.96
CA GLN A 47 -2.12 -13.33 16.20
C GLN A 47 -2.65 -13.97 14.91
N SER A 48 -3.36 -15.10 15.05
CA SER A 48 -4.07 -15.73 13.93
C SER A 48 -5.56 -15.42 14.04
N VAL A 49 -5.98 -14.29 13.47
CA VAL A 49 -7.36 -13.77 13.58
C VAL A 49 -7.96 -13.50 12.20
N LYS A 50 -9.28 -13.70 12.09
CA LYS A 50 -10.03 -13.54 10.85
C LYS A 50 -11.19 -12.55 10.99
N TYR A 51 -11.44 -11.80 9.92
CA TYR A 51 -12.57 -10.89 9.77
C TYR A 51 -13.11 -10.99 8.34
N ASP A 52 -14.43 -11.00 8.18
CA ASP A 52 -15.05 -11.11 6.86
C ASP A 52 -14.86 -9.85 5.99
N ILE A 53 -14.55 -8.70 6.63
CA ILE A 53 -14.29 -7.43 5.93
C ILE A 53 -12.85 -7.32 5.38
N VAL A 54 -11.99 -8.31 5.65
CA VAL A 54 -10.61 -8.34 5.18
C VAL A 54 -10.51 -9.30 4.01
N ASP A 55 -9.91 -8.86 2.90
CA ASP A 55 -9.60 -9.74 1.77
C ASP A 55 -8.70 -10.91 2.21
N GLY A 56 -9.04 -12.13 1.82
CA GLY A 56 -8.38 -13.35 2.31
C GLY A 56 -8.68 -13.70 3.78
N LYS A 57 -9.57 -12.92 4.43
CA LYS A 57 -10.07 -13.05 5.81
C LYS A 57 -9.06 -12.86 6.94
N TYR A 58 -7.78 -13.18 6.76
CA TYR A 58 -6.78 -13.01 7.82
C TYR A 58 -6.36 -11.55 7.95
N LEU A 59 -6.44 -10.99 9.17
CA LEU A 59 -6.01 -9.62 9.45
C LEU A 59 -4.50 -9.46 9.24
N TYR A 60 -3.72 -10.33 9.89
CA TYR A 60 -2.27 -10.22 9.91
C TYR A 60 -1.60 -11.14 8.88
N ASN A 61 -0.65 -10.55 8.17
CA ASN A 61 0.31 -11.21 7.33
C ASN A 61 1.67 -11.20 8.03
N ARG A 62 2.51 -12.19 7.71
CA ARG A 62 3.94 -12.11 7.97
C ARG A 62 4.50 -11.14 6.92
N CYS A 63 4.47 -9.87 7.28
CA CYS A 63 4.79 -8.78 6.38
C CYS A 63 6.30 -8.61 6.34
N HIS A 64 6.86 -8.71 5.14
CA HIS A 64 8.28 -8.52 4.89
C HIS A 64 8.65 -7.05 5.09
N LEU A 65 9.77 -6.75 5.76
CA LEU A 65 10.32 -5.40 5.75
C LEU A 65 10.94 -5.09 4.38
N ILE A 66 11.69 -6.05 3.82
CA ILE A 66 12.12 -6.02 2.42
C ILE A 66 11.50 -7.23 1.72
N GLY A 67 10.61 -6.96 0.77
CA GLY A 67 9.85 -7.99 0.08
C GLY A 67 10.72 -8.99 -0.69
N TYR A 68 10.30 -10.27 -0.70
CA TYR A 68 10.96 -11.36 -1.43
C TYR A 68 11.31 -11.01 -2.89
N GLN A 69 10.47 -10.22 -3.56
CA GLN A 69 10.70 -9.82 -4.95
C GLN A 69 11.94 -8.93 -5.16
N LEU A 70 12.46 -8.33 -4.08
CA LEU A 70 13.61 -7.43 -4.11
C LEU A 70 14.91 -8.16 -3.75
N THR A 71 14.85 -9.12 -2.82
CA THR A 71 16.04 -9.72 -2.19
C THR A 71 16.07 -11.24 -2.15
N ALA A 72 15.04 -11.93 -2.64
CA ALA A 72 14.89 -13.39 -2.52
C ALA A 72 14.86 -13.92 -1.07
N GLU A 73 14.89 -13.05 -0.06
CA GLU A 73 14.90 -13.44 1.34
C GLU A 73 13.52 -13.90 1.78
N ASN A 74 13.44 -15.11 2.33
CA ASN A 74 12.18 -15.79 2.54
C ASN A 74 11.77 -15.81 4.02
N ALA A 75 12.08 -16.88 4.76
CA ALA A 75 11.61 -17.09 6.13
C ALA A 75 12.57 -16.51 7.21
N ASN A 76 13.10 -15.31 6.98
CA ASN A 76 14.01 -14.66 7.93
C ASN A 76 13.24 -13.95 9.05
N GLU A 77 13.42 -14.41 10.28
CA GLU A 77 12.75 -13.85 11.48
C GLU A 77 13.08 -12.37 11.72
N LYS A 78 14.20 -11.87 11.19
CA LYS A 78 14.63 -10.46 11.28
C LYS A 78 14.04 -9.57 10.19
N ASN A 79 13.27 -10.15 9.27
CA ASN A 79 12.67 -9.47 8.13
C ASN A 79 11.13 -9.57 8.12
N LEU A 80 10.52 -10.11 9.17
CA LEU A 80 9.08 -10.37 9.20
C LEU A 80 8.43 -9.73 10.43
N ILE A 81 7.47 -8.84 10.20
CA ILE A 81 6.65 -8.22 11.24
C ILE A 81 5.20 -8.70 11.18
N THR A 82 4.48 -8.53 12.29
CA THR A 82 3.01 -8.66 12.32
C THR A 82 2.42 -7.42 11.63
N GLY A 83 2.16 -7.52 10.33
CA GLY A 83 1.59 -6.44 9.51
C GLY A 83 0.16 -6.76 9.07
N THR A 84 -0.72 -5.77 9.00
CA THR A 84 -2.06 -5.98 8.45
C THR A 84 -2.02 -6.33 6.97
N ARG A 85 -3.12 -6.90 6.45
CA ARG A 85 -3.33 -7.10 5.02
C ARG A 85 -3.24 -5.77 4.26
N TYR A 86 -3.84 -4.71 4.80
CA TYR A 86 -3.78 -3.37 4.21
C TYR A 86 -2.36 -2.81 4.16
N LEU A 87 -1.59 -2.87 5.26
CA LEU A 87 -0.17 -2.47 5.23
C LEU A 87 0.58 -3.20 4.12
N ASN A 88 0.39 -4.52 4.06
CA ASN A 88 1.14 -5.37 3.15
C ASN A 88 0.79 -5.14 1.67
N ILE A 89 -0.46 -4.82 1.34
CA ILE A 89 -0.93 -4.73 -0.06
C ILE A 89 -1.16 -3.30 -0.53
N GLU A 90 -1.79 -2.46 0.29
CA GLU A 90 -2.08 -1.08 -0.06
C GLU A 90 -0.97 -0.12 0.40
N GLY A 91 -0.30 -0.46 1.51
CA GLY A 91 0.75 0.37 2.09
C GLY A 91 2.11 0.20 1.42
N MET A 92 2.65 -1.02 1.40
CA MET A 92 4.04 -1.28 1.01
C MET A 92 4.20 -1.67 -0.46
N LEU A 93 3.34 -2.58 -0.95
CA LEU A 93 3.49 -3.19 -2.28
C LEU A 93 3.63 -2.19 -3.45
N PRO A 94 2.93 -1.03 -3.49
CA PRO A 94 3.13 -0.07 -4.58
C PRO A 94 4.57 0.44 -4.67
N PHE A 95 5.22 0.67 -3.53
CA PHE A 95 6.61 1.14 -3.48
C PHE A 95 7.60 0.01 -3.78
N GLU A 96 7.31 -1.22 -3.35
CA GLU A 96 8.09 -2.40 -3.71
C GLU A 96 8.07 -2.66 -5.22
N ASN A 97 6.89 -2.58 -5.85
CA ASN A 97 6.74 -2.75 -7.30
C ASN A 97 7.50 -1.65 -8.06
N MET A 98 7.39 -0.40 -7.62
CA MET A 98 8.12 0.72 -8.23
C MET A 98 9.65 0.47 -8.24
N VAL A 99 10.20 -0.01 -7.13
CA VAL A 99 11.63 -0.36 -7.03
C VAL A 99 11.95 -1.59 -7.89
N ALA A 100 11.11 -2.62 -7.86
CA ALA A 100 11.33 -3.83 -8.64
C ALA A 100 11.34 -3.54 -10.15
N ASP A 101 10.40 -2.72 -10.63
CA ASP A 101 10.27 -2.35 -12.03
C ASP A 101 11.48 -1.50 -12.46
N TYR A 102 11.88 -0.51 -11.66
CA TYR A 102 13.08 0.30 -11.93
C TYR A 102 14.33 -0.59 -12.11
N VAL A 103 14.58 -1.51 -11.19
CA VAL A 103 15.76 -2.41 -11.25
C VAL A 103 15.69 -3.32 -12.49
N LYS A 104 14.52 -3.86 -12.83
CA LYS A 104 14.33 -4.73 -14.01
C LYS A 104 14.52 -3.99 -15.33
N GLU A 105 14.04 -2.75 -15.42
CA GLU A 105 14.08 -1.95 -16.66
C GLU A 105 15.46 -1.38 -16.93
N THR A 106 16.19 -1.02 -15.88
CA THR A 106 17.46 -0.29 -16.01
C THR A 106 18.70 -1.15 -15.75
N GLY A 107 18.57 -2.20 -14.95
CA GLY A 107 19.71 -2.94 -14.39
C GLY A 107 20.48 -2.18 -13.30
N ASN A 108 19.93 -1.05 -12.83
CA ASN A 108 20.54 -0.20 -11.80
C ASN A 108 20.16 -0.67 -10.37
N HIS A 109 20.68 0.04 -9.38
CA HIS A 109 20.48 -0.24 -7.96
C HIS A 109 19.58 0.80 -7.27
N VAL A 110 18.93 0.37 -6.21
CA VAL A 110 18.20 1.23 -5.27
C VAL A 110 18.69 0.99 -3.85
N MET A 111 19.19 2.03 -3.20
CA MET A 111 19.37 2.01 -1.76
C MET A 111 17.99 2.04 -1.10
N TYR A 112 17.67 0.96 -0.39
CA TYR A 112 16.35 0.69 0.14
C TYR A 112 16.44 0.45 1.65
N ARG A 113 15.63 1.15 2.44
CA ARG A 113 15.56 0.98 3.89
C ARG A 113 14.12 0.91 4.36
N VAL A 114 13.82 -0.06 5.22
CA VAL A 114 12.52 -0.15 5.88
C VAL A 114 12.74 -0.25 7.38
N THR A 115 12.17 0.69 8.11
CA THR A 115 12.29 0.80 9.57
C THR A 115 10.92 0.64 10.21
N PRO A 116 10.64 -0.48 10.90
CA PRO A 116 9.41 -0.61 11.66
C PRO A 116 9.42 0.36 12.85
N ILE A 117 8.30 1.06 13.04
CA ILE A 117 8.12 2.04 14.11
C ILE A 117 7.23 1.44 15.20
N PHE A 118 7.76 1.36 16.41
CA PHE A 118 7.03 0.88 17.59
C PHE A 118 6.87 2.04 18.59
N GLU A 119 5.70 2.16 19.18
CA GLU A 119 5.46 3.07 20.29
C GLU A 119 5.74 2.36 21.61
N GLY A 120 6.73 2.83 22.37
CA GLY A 120 7.10 2.22 23.66
C GLY A 120 7.41 0.72 23.55
N ASP A 121 6.76 -0.07 24.39
CA ASP A 121 6.93 -1.53 24.47
C ASP A 121 5.93 -2.30 23.58
N ASN A 122 5.26 -1.62 22.64
CA ASN A 122 4.33 -2.28 21.74
C ASN A 122 5.01 -3.40 20.95
N LEU A 123 4.33 -4.55 20.84
CA LEU A 123 4.82 -5.72 20.13
C LEU A 123 4.48 -5.69 18.63
N VAL A 124 3.48 -4.89 18.24
CA VAL A 124 3.11 -4.65 16.85
C VAL A 124 3.52 -3.22 16.47
N ALA A 125 4.17 -3.07 15.32
CA ALA A 125 4.58 -1.77 14.83
C ALA A 125 3.34 -0.93 14.45
N SER A 126 3.36 0.37 14.69
CA SER A 126 2.32 1.30 14.22
C SER A 126 2.37 1.51 12.70
N GLY A 127 3.47 1.10 12.07
CA GLY A 127 3.75 1.26 10.66
C GLY A 127 5.23 1.06 10.37
N VAL A 128 5.62 1.32 9.13
CA VAL A 128 7.01 1.28 8.69
C VAL A 128 7.37 2.57 7.97
N LEU A 129 8.58 3.08 8.22
CA LEU A 129 9.17 4.12 7.39
C LEU A 129 9.94 3.44 6.25
N MET A 130 9.53 3.70 5.01
CA MET A 130 10.17 3.18 3.80
C MET A 130 10.92 4.29 3.08
N GLU A 131 12.16 4.01 2.74
CA GLU A 131 13.06 4.94 2.04
C GLU A 131 13.65 4.24 0.82
N GLY A 132 13.58 4.89 -0.33
CA GLY A 132 14.17 4.41 -1.58
C GLY A 132 14.92 5.54 -2.27
N LYS A 133 16.15 5.26 -2.71
CA LYS A 133 16.92 6.16 -3.57
C LYS A 133 17.69 5.36 -4.63
N SER A 134 17.42 5.59 -5.91
CA SER A 134 18.20 5.00 -6.99
C SER A 134 19.64 5.53 -7.01
N VAL A 135 20.60 4.64 -7.28
CA VAL A 135 22.03 4.91 -7.03
C VAL A 135 22.69 5.58 -8.23
N GLU A 136 22.56 4.99 -9.41
CA GLU A 136 23.28 5.38 -10.63
C GLU A 136 22.79 6.69 -11.23
N ASP A 137 21.53 7.04 -11.01
CA ASP A 137 20.89 8.26 -11.49
C ASP A 137 20.69 9.30 -10.37
N ASP A 138 21.33 9.11 -9.21
CA ASP A 138 21.26 9.97 -8.03
C ASP A 138 19.82 10.26 -7.52
N GLY A 139 18.89 9.34 -7.76
CA GLY A 139 17.50 9.47 -7.30
C GLY A 139 16.55 10.09 -8.32
N GLU A 140 16.97 10.26 -9.58
CA GLU A 140 16.06 10.73 -10.64
C GLU A 140 14.91 9.74 -10.89
N GLY A 141 15.18 8.43 -10.90
CA GLY A 141 14.18 7.38 -11.10
C GLY A 141 13.39 7.04 -9.83
N ILE A 142 14.08 6.82 -8.71
CA ILE A 142 13.47 6.50 -7.42
C ILE A 142 14.00 7.46 -6.35
N LEU A 143 13.10 8.22 -5.74
CA LEU A 143 13.40 9.00 -4.54
C LEU A 143 12.15 9.19 -3.67
N TYR A 144 12.10 8.51 -2.53
CA TYR A 144 11.01 8.68 -1.58
C TYR A 144 11.41 8.39 -0.14
N CYS A 145 10.63 8.94 0.78
CA CYS A 145 10.62 8.64 2.21
C CYS A 145 9.17 8.73 2.67
N VAL A 146 8.54 7.58 2.91
CA VAL A 146 7.10 7.45 3.16
C VAL A 146 6.84 6.61 4.40
N TYR A 147 5.78 6.95 5.13
CA TYR A 147 5.33 6.15 6.27
C TYR A 147 4.09 5.35 5.88
N CYS A 148 4.20 4.02 5.94
CA CYS A 148 3.12 3.10 5.64
C CYS A 148 2.48 2.62 6.94
N TYR A 149 1.22 2.97 7.16
CA TYR A 149 0.50 2.71 8.40
C TYR A 149 0.13 1.23 8.56
N ASN A 150 0.38 0.67 9.74
CA ASN A 150 -0.02 -0.70 10.08
C ASN A 150 -1.47 -0.76 10.60
N VAL A 151 -2.40 -0.34 9.75
CA VAL A 151 -3.83 -0.23 10.05
C VAL A 151 -4.63 -1.17 9.18
N GLN A 152 -5.89 -1.44 9.53
CA GLN A 152 -6.83 -2.12 8.65
C GLN A 152 -8.18 -1.40 8.76
N PRO A 153 -8.73 -0.84 7.68
CA PRO A 153 -10.02 -0.16 7.73
C PRO A 153 -11.11 -1.02 8.38
N GLY A 154 -11.84 -0.45 9.34
CA GLY A 154 -12.91 -1.10 10.11
C GLY A 154 -12.44 -2.02 11.25
N ILE A 155 -11.13 -2.04 11.55
CA ILE A 155 -10.55 -2.85 12.62
C ILE A 155 -9.59 -2.00 13.45
N SER A 156 -9.88 -1.92 14.73
CA SER A 156 -8.96 -1.41 15.73
C SER A 156 -7.97 -2.48 16.17
N ILE A 157 -6.73 -2.05 16.39
CA ILE A 157 -5.61 -2.89 16.81
C ILE A 157 -5.09 -2.40 18.16
N ASP A 158 -4.96 -3.32 19.11
CA ASP A 158 -4.13 -3.15 20.29
C ASP A 158 -2.68 -3.46 19.92
N TYR A 159 -1.89 -2.43 19.64
CA TYR A 159 -0.49 -2.58 19.24
C TYR A 159 0.40 -3.17 20.34
N ALA A 160 -0.02 -3.10 21.61
CA ALA A 160 0.74 -3.69 22.71
C ALA A 160 0.78 -5.22 22.60
N THR A 161 -0.32 -5.84 22.19
CA THR A 161 -0.51 -7.31 22.24
C THR A 161 -0.77 -7.96 20.88
N GLY A 162 -1.14 -7.15 19.87
CA GLY A 162 -1.67 -7.60 18.58
C GLY A 162 -3.14 -8.01 18.61
N ALA A 163 -3.84 -7.91 19.76
CA ALA A 163 -5.28 -8.13 19.80
C ALA A 163 -6.02 -7.12 18.90
N SER A 164 -7.19 -7.51 18.40
CA SER A 164 -7.94 -6.69 17.45
C SER A 164 -9.44 -6.85 17.64
N TYR A 165 -10.20 -5.83 17.26
CA TYR A 165 -11.65 -5.83 17.32
C TYR A 165 -12.24 -5.05 16.15
N LEU A 166 -13.41 -5.48 15.68
CA LEU A 166 -14.17 -4.67 14.73
C LEU A 166 -14.51 -3.35 15.41
N ASP A 167 -14.36 -2.26 14.66
CA ASP A 167 -14.74 -0.94 15.15
C ASP A 167 -16.24 -0.92 15.45
N SER A 168 -16.57 -0.70 16.72
CA SER A 168 -17.97 -0.69 17.20
C SER A 168 -18.73 0.57 16.76
N THR A 169 -18.05 1.48 16.07
CA THR A 169 -18.62 2.64 15.35
C THR A 169 -18.87 2.36 13.87
N SER A 170 -18.65 1.15 13.35
CA SER A 170 -18.87 0.82 11.93
C SER A 170 -20.21 0.13 11.64
N ALA A 171 -21.29 0.66 12.22
CA ALA A 171 -22.59 0.69 11.53
C ALA A 171 -22.91 2.10 11.00
N SER A 172 -22.12 3.13 11.33
CA SER A 172 -22.38 4.51 10.91
C SER A 172 -21.10 5.35 11.00
N GLN A 173 -20.63 5.85 9.86
CA GLN A 173 -19.53 6.81 9.67
C GLN A 173 -18.16 6.20 9.37
N ALA A 174 -18.03 5.80 8.11
CA ALA A 174 -16.84 6.16 7.35
C ALA A 174 -16.88 7.68 7.11
N ASP A 175 -15.91 8.41 7.66
CA ASP A 175 -15.51 9.76 7.24
C ASP A 175 -14.07 9.58 6.71
N THR A 176 -13.61 10.07 5.55
CA THR A 176 -14.20 10.87 4.48
C THR A 176 -13.23 10.78 3.31
N GLN A 177 -13.54 9.97 2.32
CA GLN A 177 -13.22 10.22 0.92
C GLN A 177 -14.56 10.00 0.22
N GLU A 178 -15.06 11.03 -0.47
CA GLU A 178 -16.42 11.06 -1.06
C GLU A 178 -16.76 9.78 -1.84
N TYR A 179 -17.40 8.87 -1.13
CA TYR A 179 -18.09 7.72 -1.65
C TYR A 179 -19.44 7.69 -0.95
N GLY A 180 -20.50 8.06 -1.67
CA GLY A 180 -21.85 7.66 -1.25
C GLY A 180 -22.95 8.72 -1.26
N THR A 181 -22.82 9.85 -1.94
CA THR A 181 -24.04 10.52 -2.43
C THR A 181 -24.24 10.13 -3.89
N GLU A 182 -25.27 9.30 -4.14
CA GLU A 182 -25.81 9.18 -5.49
C GLU A 182 -26.20 10.59 -5.96
N ALA A 183 -25.62 11.01 -7.07
CA ALA A 183 -25.92 12.28 -7.69
C ALA A 183 -26.18 12.05 -9.17
N THR A 184 -26.97 12.94 -9.75
CA THR A 184 -27.22 12.94 -11.19
C THR A 184 -26.09 13.70 -11.87
N TYR A 185 -25.47 13.08 -12.87
CA TYR A 185 -24.41 13.62 -13.71
C TYR A 185 -24.83 13.59 -15.18
N ILE A 186 -24.25 14.49 -15.97
CA ILE A 186 -24.37 14.50 -17.42
C ILE A 186 -23.05 14.03 -18.02
N LEU A 187 -23.08 12.92 -18.73
CA LEU A 187 -21.92 12.29 -19.37
C LEU A 187 -21.79 12.79 -20.82
N ASN A 188 -20.56 13.07 -21.22
CA ASN A 188 -20.16 13.25 -22.61
C ASN A 188 -19.41 12.00 -23.06
N ARG A 189 -20.07 11.18 -23.89
CA ARG A 189 -19.53 9.90 -24.39
C ARG A 189 -18.33 10.07 -25.33
N ASN A 190 -18.20 11.22 -25.99
CA ASN A 190 -17.09 11.51 -26.89
C ASN A 190 -15.82 11.91 -26.11
N SER A 191 -15.93 12.88 -25.21
CA SER A 191 -14.78 13.35 -24.43
C SER A 191 -14.45 12.52 -23.20
N LYS A 192 -15.29 11.52 -22.86
CA LYS A 192 -15.20 10.75 -21.61
C LYS A 192 -15.16 11.65 -20.37
N LYS A 193 -16.02 12.69 -20.34
CA LYS A 193 -16.14 13.59 -19.19
C LYS A 193 -17.53 13.57 -18.59
N PHE A 194 -17.63 13.80 -17.28
CA PHE A 194 -18.90 13.95 -16.59
C PHE A 194 -19.05 15.32 -15.93
N HIS A 195 -20.28 15.80 -15.89
CA HIS A 195 -20.64 17.17 -15.51
C HIS A 195 -21.78 17.18 -14.50
N ALA A 196 -21.85 18.20 -13.64
CA ALA A 196 -23.08 18.52 -12.91
C ALA A 196 -24.22 18.90 -13.90
N PRO A 197 -25.50 18.62 -13.59
CA PRO A 197 -26.63 18.97 -14.45
C PRO A 197 -26.77 20.48 -14.73
N SER A 198 -26.28 21.31 -13.81
CA SER A 198 -26.24 22.78 -13.92
C SER A 198 -24.98 23.34 -14.60
N CYS A 199 -24.09 22.48 -15.10
CA CYS A 199 -22.86 22.93 -15.73
C CYS A 199 -23.15 23.53 -17.11
N SER A 200 -22.71 24.78 -17.36
CA SER A 200 -22.84 25.43 -18.66
C SER A 200 -22.21 24.62 -19.80
N SER A 201 -21.10 23.92 -19.54
CA SER A 201 -20.44 23.08 -20.54
C SER A 201 -21.19 21.77 -20.83
N ALA A 202 -22.20 21.42 -20.02
CA ALA A 202 -23.09 20.30 -20.30
C ALA A 202 -24.19 20.66 -21.30
N GLU A 203 -24.49 21.96 -21.49
CA GLU A 203 -25.46 22.47 -22.47
C GLU A 203 -24.91 22.37 -23.90
N ASP A 204 -23.59 22.46 -24.05
CA ASP A 204 -22.90 22.38 -25.35
C ASP A 204 -22.69 20.94 -25.84
N ILE A 205 -23.09 19.92 -25.06
CA ILE A 205 -22.96 18.51 -25.44
C ILE A 205 -24.05 18.16 -26.46
N SER A 206 -23.65 17.70 -27.64
CA SER A 206 -24.59 17.20 -28.67
C SER A 206 -25.48 16.09 -28.11
N GLU A 207 -26.77 16.08 -28.45
CA GLU A 207 -27.75 15.08 -27.95
C GLU A 207 -27.29 13.62 -28.14
N THR A 208 -26.63 13.30 -29.26
CA THR A 208 -26.12 11.94 -29.53
C THR A 208 -25.02 11.47 -28.57
N ASN A 209 -24.30 12.40 -27.94
CA ASN A 209 -23.20 12.11 -27.00
C ASN A 209 -23.55 12.40 -25.54
N ARG A 210 -24.76 12.93 -25.28
CA ARG A 210 -25.22 13.33 -23.95
C ARG A 210 -26.01 12.20 -23.31
N GLU A 211 -25.61 11.80 -22.11
CA GLU A 211 -26.33 10.81 -21.31
C GLU A 211 -26.48 11.31 -19.88
N GLU A 212 -27.60 11.00 -19.24
CA GLU A 212 -27.82 11.28 -17.82
C GLU A 212 -27.55 10.01 -17.02
N TYR A 213 -26.77 10.12 -15.96
CA TYR A 213 -26.39 9.02 -15.09
C TYR A 213 -26.64 9.41 -13.64
N THR A 214 -27.38 8.59 -12.90
CA THR A 214 -27.55 8.76 -11.45
C THR A 214 -26.85 7.61 -10.76
N GLY A 215 -25.87 7.92 -9.93
CA GLY A 215 -25.03 6.92 -9.26
C GLY A 215 -23.84 7.58 -8.57
N SER A 216 -22.81 6.80 -8.27
CA SER A 216 -21.65 7.34 -7.57
C SER A 216 -20.65 8.01 -8.51
N ARG A 217 -19.97 9.05 -8.02
CA ARG A 217 -18.86 9.71 -8.70
C ARG A 217 -17.76 8.72 -9.07
N GLN A 218 -17.43 7.81 -8.15
CA GLN A 218 -16.39 6.83 -8.37
C GLN A 218 -16.76 5.85 -9.50
N ASP A 219 -18.02 5.41 -9.60
CA ASP A 219 -18.41 4.48 -10.66
C ASP A 219 -18.11 5.05 -12.05
N LEU A 220 -18.25 6.36 -12.23
CA LEU A 220 -17.88 7.05 -13.47
C LEU A 220 -16.37 7.06 -13.69
N ILE A 221 -15.58 7.33 -12.64
CA ILE A 221 -14.11 7.28 -12.69
C ILE A 221 -13.63 5.87 -13.06
N ASN A 222 -14.19 4.84 -12.43
CA ASN A 222 -13.88 3.43 -12.71
C ASN A 222 -14.29 3.01 -14.14
N GLN A 223 -15.33 3.63 -14.68
CA GLN A 223 -15.75 3.46 -16.09
C GLN A 223 -14.89 4.28 -17.08
N GLY A 224 -13.85 4.95 -16.59
CA GLY A 224 -12.90 5.73 -17.39
C GLY A 224 -13.41 7.12 -17.79
N TYR A 225 -14.34 7.70 -17.02
CA TYR A 225 -14.76 9.09 -17.20
C TYR A 225 -14.02 10.02 -16.23
N GLU A 226 -13.69 11.21 -16.71
CA GLU A 226 -13.03 12.25 -15.91
C GLU A 226 -14.00 13.36 -15.52
N PRO A 227 -13.87 13.96 -14.31
CA PRO A 227 -14.68 15.09 -13.93
C PRO A 227 -14.38 16.31 -14.81
N CYS A 228 -15.42 17.04 -15.19
CA CYS A 228 -15.24 18.31 -15.87
C CYS A 228 -14.56 19.32 -14.93
N GLY A 229 -13.35 19.77 -15.28
CA GLY A 229 -12.60 20.75 -14.47
C GLY A 229 -13.27 22.12 -14.29
N ARG A 230 -14.41 22.39 -14.95
CA ARG A 230 -15.17 23.64 -14.80
C ARG A 230 -16.23 23.57 -13.71
N CYS A 231 -17.03 22.50 -13.67
CA CYS A 231 -18.03 22.31 -12.61
C CYS A 231 -17.49 21.50 -11.43
N ASN A 232 -16.33 20.86 -11.60
CA ASN A 232 -15.66 19.99 -10.63
C ASN A 232 -16.65 19.16 -9.79
N PRO A 233 -17.48 18.34 -10.46
CA PRO A 233 -18.58 17.63 -9.84
C PRO A 233 -18.14 16.37 -9.08
#